data_AF-A0A1A8XBT5-F1
#
_entry.id   AF-A0A1A8XBT5-F1
#
_cell.length_a   1.000
_cell.length_b   1.000
_cell.length_c   1.000
_cell.angle_alpha   90.00
_cell.angle_beta   90.00
_cell.angle_gamma   90.00
#
_symmetry.space_group_name_H-M   'P 1'
#
loop_
_entity.id
_entity.type
_entity.pdbx_description
1 polymer ?
#
loop_
_entity_poly.entity_id
_entity_poly.type
_entity_poly.pdbx_seq_one_letter_code
_entity_poly.pdbx_strand_id
1 'polypeptide(L)'
;MEGEKILTNLSKYKLYNKFIEKCDDKHKYITYCRNMKYLEKWYSDILELCCVFAKNFIDLREILYEETNINERCRYFNFWVTDILRKNWETVLQDKNHISYILQGLYGVENAIRASSQKNNCRFDYRSKVDLNLWKEWKYLHDYIRNYNEIKEKTTSGGNICTIYSKYFHYIKGLHKNYKSECCNVSSDKCPLNIDLSYFCTSDALFDELECDKTKGISAVSQRDEKPRPMVGLPEGERSTSVSAISPEHHLDANADGITNNTDYYSKLGISFSFLGILSAFFYMYK
;
A
#
# COMPACT_ATOMS: atom_id res chain seq x y z
N MET A 1 -5.06 7.30 -0.86
CA MET A 1 -5.84 8.32 -0.12
C MET A 1 -4.94 8.95 0.94
N GLU A 2 -5.06 10.26 1.20
CA GLU A 2 -4.22 10.94 2.21
C GLU A 2 -4.37 10.36 3.63
N GLY A 3 -5.58 9.93 4.00
CA GLY A 3 -5.85 9.27 5.29
C GLY A 3 -5.00 8.04 5.56
N GLU A 4 -4.56 7.30 4.52
CA GLU A 4 -3.73 6.10 4.67
C GLU A 4 -2.35 6.38 5.32
N LYS A 5 -1.91 7.65 5.34
CA LYS A 5 -0.68 8.06 6.05
C LYS A 5 -0.68 7.66 7.54
N ILE A 6 -1.86 7.47 8.17
CA ILE A 6 -1.96 6.98 9.55
C ILE A 6 -1.53 5.52 9.70
N LEU A 7 -1.71 4.70 8.65
CA LEU A 7 -1.30 3.30 8.61
C LEU A 7 0.20 3.13 8.39
N THR A 8 0.88 4.15 7.88
CA THR A 8 2.33 4.13 7.71
C THR A 8 3.02 3.78 9.02
N ASN A 9 3.94 2.82 8.92
CA ASN A 9 4.71 2.21 10.00
C ASN A 9 3.96 1.30 10.99
N LEU A 10 2.64 1.08 10.88
CA LEU A 10 1.90 0.19 11.78
C LEU A 10 2.23 -1.29 11.53
N SER A 11 2.22 -2.11 12.58
CA SER A 11 2.75 -3.48 12.55
C SER A 11 2.01 -4.38 11.55
N LYS A 12 0.67 -4.35 11.58
CA LYS A 12 -0.16 -5.15 10.67
C LYS A 12 -0.09 -4.64 9.24
N TYR A 13 -0.07 -3.32 9.04
CA TYR A 13 0.13 -2.73 7.70
C TYR A 13 1.50 -3.07 7.08
N LYS A 14 2.57 -3.22 7.89
CA LYS A 14 3.90 -3.64 7.41
C LYS A 14 3.95 -5.07 6.86
N LEU A 15 2.97 -5.93 7.14
CA LEU A 15 2.95 -7.32 6.63
C LEU A 15 3.00 -7.38 5.09
N TYR A 16 2.40 -6.40 4.39
CA TYR A 16 2.46 -6.31 2.93
C TYR A 16 3.87 -6.17 2.38
N ASN A 17 4.82 -5.60 3.13
CA ASN A 17 6.20 -5.40 2.69
C ASN A 17 7.05 -6.69 2.72
N LYS A 18 6.49 -7.81 3.22
CA LYS A 18 7.19 -9.10 3.29
C LYS A 18 7.03 -9.94 2.03
N PHE A 19 5.99 -9.67 1.25
CA PHE A 19 5.78 -10.37 -0.01
C PHE A 19 6.88 -10.02 -1.03
N ILE A 20 7.25 -11.01 -1.81
CA ILE A 20 8.37 -10.99 -2.74
C ILE A 20 7.90 -10.43 -4.08
N GLU A 21 8.56 -9.39 -4.60
CA GLU A 21 8.12 -8.70 -5.82
C GLU A 21 8.82 -9.19 -7.11
N LYS A 22 9.71 -10.18 -7.02
CA LYS A 22 10.50 -10.71 -8.17
C LYS A 22 10.63 -12.23 -8.15
N CYS A 23 10.63 -12.83 -9.34
CA CYS A 23 10.85 -14.27 -9.54
C CYS A 23 12.34 -14.57 -9.77
N ASP A 24 12.98 -15.22 -8.79
CA ASP A 24 14.37 -15.67 -8.81
C ASP A 24 14.50 -17.12 -9.33
N ASP A 25 13.82 -18.08 -8.71
CA ASP A 25 13.73 -19.47 -9.17
C ASP A 25 12.57 -19.63 -10.17
N LYS A 26 12.83 -19.18 -11.41
CA LYS A 26 11.87 -19.33 -12.50
C LYS A 26 11.48 -20.80 -12.72
N HIS A 27 12.38 -21.76 -12.55
CA HIS A 27 12.10 -23.15 -12.88
C HIS A 27 11.08 -23.82 -11.95
N LYS A 28 11.11 -23.54 -10.64
CA LYS A 28 10.12 -24.08 -9.70
C LYS A 28 8.72 -23.52 -9.94
N TYR A 29 8.59 -22.19 -9.94
CA TYR A 29 7.27 -21.54 -9.86
C TYR A 29 6.60 -21.29 -11.22
N ILE A 30 7.35 -21.07 -12.31
CA ILE A 30 6.76 -20.78 -13.65
C ILE A 30 5.98 -21.98 -14.23
N THR A 31 6.20 -23.18 -13.70
CA THR A 31 5.53 -24.40 -14.18
C THR A 31 4.01 -24.34 -14.00
N TYR A 32 3.53 -23.64 -12.97
CA TYR A 32 2.10 -23.39 -12.73
C TYR A 32 1.51 -22.33 -13.68
N CYS A 33 2.35 -21.52 -14.33
CA CYS A 33 1.97 -20.38 -15.16
C CYS A 33 1.66 -20.71 -16.62
N ARG A 34 1.82 -21.97 -17.05
CA ARG A 34 1.62 -22.40 -18.44
C ARG A 34 0.27 -21.95 -19.01
N ASN A 35 -0.80 -22.04 -18.20
CA ASN A 35 -2.15 -21.68 -18.61
C ASN A 35 -2.39 -20.17 -18.75
N MET A 36 -1.48 -19.32 -18.25
CA MET A 36 -1.53 -17.86 -18.45
C MET A 36 -0.75 -17.39 -19.68
N LYS A 37 0.01 -18.28 -20.36
CA LYS A 37 0.87 -17.91 -21.48
C LYS A 37 0.13 -17.20 -22.63
N TYR A 38 -1.13 -17.54 -22.87
CA TYR A 38 -1.94 -16.88 -23.92
C TYR A 38 -2.11 -15.38 -23.69
N LEU A 39 -1.99 -14.91 -22.44
CA LEU A 39 -2.08 -13.50 -22.06
C LEU A 39 -0.85 -12.68 -22.45
N GLU A 40 0.29 -13.30 -22.79
CA GLU A 40 1.52 -12.60 -23.22
C GLU A 40 1.27 -11.67 -24.43
N LYS A 41 0.25 -11.97 -25.24
CA LYS A 41 -0.19 -11.17 -26.38
C LYS A 41 -0.67 -9.76 -26.01
N TRP A 42 -1.13 -9.58 -24.76
CA TRP A 42 -1.60 -8.30 -24.22
C TRP A 42 -0.72 -7.81 -23.07
N TYR A 43 0.02 -8.72 -22.41
CA TYR A 43 0.81 -8.46 -21.19
C TYR A 43 2.13 -9.22 -21.22
N SER A 44 3.21 -8.59 -21.71
CA SER A 44 4.56 -9.19 -21.75
C SER A 44 4.99 -9.80 -20.41
N ASP A 45 4.62 -9.13 -19.32
CA ASP A 45 5.12 -9.44 -17.98
C ASP A 45 4.20 -10.40 -17.21
N ILE A 46 3.16 -10.96 -17.87
CA ILE A 46 2.16 -11.80 -17.20
C ILE A 46 2.76 -13.08 -16.60
N LEU A 47 3.80 -13.63 -17.22
CA LEU A 47 4.51 -14.79 -16.72
C LEU A 47 5.39 -14.43 -15.50
N GLU A 48 5.95 -13.22 -15.44
CA GLU A 48 6.67 -12.72 -14.27
C GLU A 48 5.69 -12.49 -13.09
N LEU A 49 4.58 -11.80 -13.32
CA LEU A 49 3.49 -11.66 -12.33
C LEU A 49 3.03 -13.03 -11.83
N CYS A 50 2.76 -13.97 -12.74
CA CYS A 50 2.30 -15.29 -12.36
C CYS A 50 3.34 -16.04 -11.53
N CYS A 51 4.63 -15.96 -11.86
CA CYS A 51 5.67 -16.56 -11.01
C CYS A 51 5.68 -15.92 -9.62
N VAL A 52 5.64 -14.59 -9.56
CA VAL A 52 5.59 -13.81 -8.31
C VAL A 52 4.38 -14.24 -7.47
N PHE A 53 3.19 -14.36 -8.06
CA PHE A 53 2.00 -14.90 -7.41
C PHE A 53 2.21 -16.33 -6.89
N ALA A 54 2.70 -17.24 -7.75
CA ALA A 54 2.90 -18.65 -7.41
C ALA A 54 3.92 -18.84 -6.28
N LYS A 55 5.02 -18.06 -6.29
CA LYS A 55 6.02 -18.04 -5.22
C LYS A 55 5.42 -17.61 -3.89
N ASN A 56 4.80 -16.42 -3.87
CA ASN A 56 4.19 -15.89 -2.65
C ASN A 56 3.04 -16.76 -2.12
N PHE A 57 2.33 -17.47 -2.99
CA PHE A 57 1.28 -18.41 -2.58
C PHE A 57 1.86 -19.70 -1.98
N ILE A 58 2.91 -20.28 -2.58
CA ILE A 58 3.53 -21.52 -2.10
C ILE A 58 4.28 -21.29 -0.79
N ASP A 59 5.06 -20.21 -0.71
CA ASP A 59 5.90 -19.87 0.45
C ASP A 59 5.18 -18.94 1.45
N LEU A 60 3.84 -18.84 1.38
CA LEU A 60 3.02 -17.90 2.15
C LEU A 60 3.20 -18.05 3.68
N ARG A 61 3.38 -19.28 4.14
CA ARG A 61 3.55 -19.61 5.56
C ARG A 61 4.89 -19.09 6.08
N GLU A 62 5.91 -19.18 5.25
CA GLU A 62 7.29 -18.81 5.53
C GLU A 62 7.44 -17.27 5.48
N ILE A 63 6.84 -16.63 4.47
CA ILE A 63 6.82 -15.17 4.30
C ILE A 63 6.11 -14.48 5.47
N LEU A 64 4.94 -14.99 5.87
CA LEU A 64 4.14 -14.45 6.98
C LEU A 64 4.22 -15.34 8.23
N TYR A 65 5.41 -15.82 8.59
CA TYR A 65 5.59 -16.77 9.71
C TYR A 65 5.01 -16.28 11.04
N GLU A 66 5.12 -14.98 11.33
CA GLU A 66 4.63 -14.36 12.58
C GLU A 66 3.10 -14.23 12.68
N GLU A 67 2.39 -14.23 11.54
CA GLU A 67 0.93 -14.24 11.54
C GLU A 67 0.44 -15.67 11.65
N THR A 68 0.15 -16.12 12.87
CA THR A 68 -0.20 -17.52 13.14
C THR A 68 -1.55 -17.93 12.56
N ASN A 69 -2.45 -16.98 12.29
CA ASN A 69 -3.76 -17.27 11.72
C ASN A 69 -3.67 -17.49 10.20
N ILE A 70 -3.97 -18.71 9.75
CA ILE A 70 -3.92 -19.10 8.33
C ILE A 70 -4.90 -18.30 7.46
N ASN A 71 -6.11 -18.01 7.95
CA ASN A 71 -7.09 -17.20 7.22
C ASN A 71 -6.61 -15.74 7.10
N GLU A 72 -5.85 -15.27 8.10
CA GLU A 72 -5.27 -13.94 8.09
C GLU A 72 -4.16 -13.80 7.05
N ARG A 73 -3.21 -14.76 6.99
CA ARG A 73 -2.23 -14.84 5.89
C ARG A 73 -2.89 -14.78 4.51
N CYS A 74 -4.02 -15.47 4.35
CA CYS A 74 -4.79 -15.48 3.10
C CYS A 74 -5.44 -14.14 2.76
N ARG A 75 -5.97 -13.42 3.75
CA ARG A 75 -6.46 -12.05 3.56
C ARG A 75 -5.35 -11.14 3.05
N TYR A 76 -4.20 -11.13 3.74
CA TYR A 76 -3.03 -10.35 3.31
C TYR A 76 -2.57 -10.71 1.90
N PHE A 77 -2.52 -12.00 1.55
CA PHE A 77 -2.16 -12.44 0.20
C PHE A 77 -3.14 -11.92 -0.86
N ASN A 78 -4.45 -12.09 -0.67
CA ASN A 78 -5.46 -11.65 -1.64
C ASN A 78 -5.46 -10.11 -1.81
N PHE A 79 -5.34 -9.36 -0.70
CA PHE A 79 -5.24 -7.89 -0.75
C PHE A 79 -3.93 -7.41 -1.36
N TRP A 80 -2.82 -8.13 -1.16
CA TRP A 80 -1.54 -7.81 -1.79
C TRP A 80 -1.56 -8.02 -3.30
N VAL A 81 -2.04 -9.20 -3.76
CA VAL A 81 -2.16 -9.49 -5.19
C VAL A 81 -3.02 -8.43 -5.89
N THR A 82 -4.20 -8.13 -5.34
CA THR A 82 -5.14 -7.19 -5.96
C THR A 82 -4.66 -5.75 -5.90
N ASP A 83 -3.89 -5.35 -4.88
CA ASP A 83 -3.21 -4.06 -4.81
C ASP A 83 -2.08 -3.92 -5.84
N ILE A 84 -1.28 -4.98 -6.08
CA ILE A 84 -0.27 -5.00 -7.15
C ILE A 84 -0.92 -4.89 -8.54
N LEU A 85 -1.93 -5.70 -8.81
CA LEU A 85 -2.68 -5.65 -10.08
C LEU A 85 -3.21 -4.24 -10.34
N ARG A 86 -3.75 -3.60 -9.30
CA ARG A 86 -4.24 -2.23 -9.35
C ARG A 86 -3.12 -1.23 -9.64
N LYS A 87 -2.04 -1.25 -8.85
CA LYS A 87 -0.90 -0.30 -8.97
C LYS A 87 -0.21 -0.37 -10.33
N ASN A 88 0.07 -1.58 -10.81
CA ASN A 88 0.84 -1.76 -12.04
C ASN A 88 -0.01 -1.50 -13.30
N TRP A 89 -1.33 -1.67 -13.20
CA TRP A 89 -2.17 -1.78 -14.38
C TRP A 89 -3.44 -0.92 -14.41
N GLU A 90 -3.77 -0.11 -13.38
CA GLU A 90 -4.80 0.96 -13.52
C GLU A 90 -4.47 1.96 -14.65
N THR A 91 -3.17 2.17 -14.95
CA THR A 91 -2.71 3.07 -16.03
C THR A 91 -2.56 2.38 -17.39
N VAL A 92 -2.34 1.06 -17.41
CA VAL A 92 -2.12 0.26 -18.63
C VAL A 92 -3.45 -0.33 -19.16
N LEU A 93 -4.41 -0.58 -18.27
CA LEU A 93 -5.68 -1.24 -18.58
C LEU A 93 -6.81 -0.23 -18.71
N GLN A 94 -6.90 0.39 -19.87
CA GLN A 94 -8.13 1.08 -20.28
C GLN A 94 -9.32 0.12 -20.48
N ASP A 95 -9.07 -1.21 -20.60
CA ASP A 95 -10.10 -2.24 -20.68
C ASP A 95 -10.18 -3.10 -19.39
N LYS A 96 -11.35 -3.03 -18.73
CA LYS A 96 -11.69 -3.84 -17.54
C LYS A 96 -11.79 -5.34 -17.84
N ASN A 97 -12.09 -5.74 -19.07
CA ASN A 97 -12.23 -7.15 -19.46
C ASN A 97 -10.91 -7.91 -19.26
N HIS A 98 -9.78 -7.26 -19.51
CA HIS A 98 -8.47 -7.90 -19.40
C HIS A 98 -8.04 -8.15 -17.94
N ILE A 99 -8.44 -7.29 -16.99
CA ILE A 99 -8.27 -7.54 -15.54
C ILE A 99 -8.96 -8.85 -15.14
N SER A 100 -10.18 -9.08 -15.65
CA SER A 100 -10.97 -10.29 -15.38
C SER A 100 -10.22 -11.55 -15.83
N TYR A 101 -9.64 -11.55 -17.05
CA TYR A 101 -8.84 -12.68 -17.55
C TYR A 101 -7.56 -12.91 -16.74
N ILE A 102 -6.89 -11.85 -16.27
CA ILE A 102 -5.71 -11.97 -15.39
C ILE A 102 -6.11 -12.61 -14.06
N LEU A 103 -7.15 -12.10 -13.39
CA LEU A 103 -7.65 -12.65 -12.12
C LEU A 103 -8.11 -14.11 -12.27
N GLN A 104 -8.81 -14.44 -13.35
CA GLN A 104 -9.21 -15.81 -13.67
C GLN A 104 -7.98 -16.72 -13.92
N GLY A 105 -6.94 -16.19 -14.59
CA GLY A 105 -5.68 -16.89 -14.79
C GLY A 105 -4.97 -17.21 -13.47
N LEU A 106 -4.87 -16.23 -12.56
CA LEU A 106 -4.30 -16.40 -11.22
C LEU A 106 -5.10 -17.40 -10.37
N TYR A 107 -6.43 -17.39 -10.48
CA TYR A 107 -7.29 -18.41 -9.87
C TYR A 107 -7.01 -19.81 -10.45
N GLY A 108 -6.73 -19.93 -11.75
CA GLY A 108 -6.26 -21.17 -12.37
C GLY A 108 -4.90 -21.65 -11.82
N VAL A 109 -3.97 -20.72 -11.59
CA VAL A 109 -2.63 -20.99 -11.01
C VAL A 109 -2.75 -21.49 -9.57
N GLU A 110 -3.58 -20.85 -8.74
CA GLU A 110 -3.89 -21.28 -7.38
C GLU A 110 -4.42 -22.71 -7.33
N ASN A 111 -5.39 -23.05 -8.19
CA ASN A 111 -5.94 -24.40 -8.24
C ASN A 111 -4.89 -25.43 -8.72
N ALA A 112 -4.02 -25.07 -9.67
CA ALA A 112 -2.92 -25.93 -10.12
C ALA A 112 -1.89 -26.20 -9.01
N ILE A 113 -1.55 -25.20 -8.20
CA ILE A 113 -0.65 -25.36 -7.03
C ILE A 113 -1.30 -26.24 -5.96
N ARG A 114 -2.59 -26.08 -5.69
CA ARG A 114 -3.28 -26.91 -4.70
C ARG A 114 -3.47 -28.35 -5.16
N ALA A 115 -3.55 -28.59 -6.47
CA ALA A 115 -3.56 -29.94 -7.02
C ALA A 115 -2.21 -30.65 -6.88
N SER A 116 -1.08 -29.92 -6.87
CA SER A 116 0.26 -30.50 -6.65
C SER A 116 0.69 -30.52 -5.17
N SER A 117 0.10 -29.68 -4.32
CA SER A 117 0.49 -29.52 -2.91
C SER A 117 -0.69 -29.62 -1.95
N GLN A 118 -0.75 -30.72 -1.19
CA GLN A 118 -1.77 -30.99 -0.17
C GLN A 118 -1.72 -30.07 1.06
N LYS A 119 -0.74 -29.14 1.15
CA LYS A 119 -0.43 -28.41 2.40
C LYS A 119 -0.90 -26.96 2.45
N ASN A 120 -1.41 -26.40 1.35
CA ASN A 120 -1.92 -25.02 1.35
C ASN A 120 -3.45 -24.96 1.40
N ASN A 121 -3.99 -24.63 2.58
CA ASN A 121 -5.42 -24.40 2.78
C ASN A 121 -5.88 -23.01 2.29
N CYS A 122 -4.94 -22.16 1.87
CA CYS A 122 -5.26 -20.85 1.34
C CYS A 122 -6.03 -20.93 0.03
N ARG A 123 -6.83 -19.91 -0.23
CA ARG A 123 -7.57 -19.74 -1.48
C ARG A 123 -7.36 -18.35 -2.03
N PHE A 124 -7.29 -18.26 -3.36
CA PHE A 124 -7.45 -17.00 -4.07
C PHE A 124 -8.95 -16.79 -4.35
N ASP A 125 -9.45 -15.59 -4.08
CA ASP A 125 -10.83 -15.23 -4.33
C ASP A 125 -10.97 -14.57 -5.70
N TYR A 126 -11.91 -15.07 -6.49
CA TYR A 126 -12.22 -14.52 -7.78
C TYR A 126 -13.71 -14.65 -8.05
N ARG A 127 -14.34 -13.52 -8.39
CA ARG A 127 -15.68 -13.43 -8.94
C ARG A 127 -15.71 -12.37 -10.01
N SER A 128 -16.38 -12.64 -11.12
CA SER A 128 -16.45 -11.74 -12.29
C SER A 128 -17.12 -10.38 -12.03
N LYS A 129 -17.75 -10.21 -10.86
CA LYS A 129 -18.47 -9.00 -10.42
C LYS A 129 -17.72 -8.20 -9.37
N VAL A 130 -16.58 -8.72 -8.90
CA VAL A 130 -15.70 -8.07 -7.93
C VAL A 130 -14.52 -7.48 -8.70
N ASP A 131 -14.53 -6.16 -8.90
CA ASP A 131 -13.43 -5.45 -9.57
C ASP A 131 -12.34 -4.99 -8.57
N LEU A 132 -11.26 -4.40 -9.08
CA LEU A 132 -10.15 -3.92 -8.24
C LEU A 132 -10.54 -2.72 -7.35
N ASN A 133 -11.66 -2.04 -7.60
CA ASN A 133 -12.17 -0.99 -6.72
C ASN A 133 -12.86 -1.60 -5.48
N LEU A 134 -13.66 -2.65 -5.65
CA LEU A 134 -14.21 -3.39 -4.51
C LEU A 134 -13.10 -4.01 -3.66
N TRP A 135 -12.09 -4.61 -4.28
CA TRP A 135 -10.89 -5.11 -3.57
C TRP A 135 -10.15 -4.02 -2.78
N LYS A 136 -10.03 -2.82 -3.37
CA LYS A 136 -9.46 -1.63 -2.72
C LYS A 136 -10.26 -1.22 -1.48
N GLU A 137 -11.58 -1.17 -1.57
CA GLU A 137 -12.45 -0.82 -0.45
C GLU A 137 -12.37 -1.86 0.68
N TRP A 138 -12.32 -3.14 0.33
CA TRP A 138 -12.16 -4.22 1.32
C TRP A 138 -10.78 -4.23 1.98
N LYS A 139 -9.72 -3.95 1.21
CA LYS A 139 -8.37 -3.76 1.76
C LYS A 139 -8.37 -2.61 2.77
N TYR A 140 -9.02 -1.49 2.45
CA TYR A 140 -9.13 -0.35 3.36
C TYR A 140 -9.88 -0.70 4.67
N LEU A 141 -10.95 -1.49 4.60
CA LEU A 141 -11.64 -2.02 5.78
C LEU A 141 -10.77 -2.98 6.60
N HIS A 142 -10.08 -3.90 5.94
CA HIS A 142 -9.16 -4.85 6.57
C HIS A 142 -8.04 -4.11 7.31
N ASP A 143 -7.38 -3.17 6.62
CA ASP A 143 -6.25 -2.41 7.14
C ASP A 143 -6.68 -1.57 8.35
N TYR A 144 -7.85 -0.91 8.31
CA TYR A 144 -8.39 -0.20 9.47
C TYR A 144 -8.64 -1.14 10.66
N ILE A 145 -9.41 -2.22 10.46
CA ILE A 145 -9.81 -3.14 11.54
C ILE A 145 -8.57 -3.81 12.17
N ARG A 146 -7.58 -4.20 11.37
CA ARG A 146 -6.37 -4.88 11.87
C ARG A 146 -5.36 -3.96 12.54
N ASN A 147 -5.33 -2.68 12.16
CA ASN A 147 -4.45 -1.70 12.77
C ASN A 147 -5.15 -0.84 13.85
N TYR A 148 -6.42 -1.11 14.16
CA TYR A 148 -7.27 -0.26 15.03
C TYR A 148 -6.62 0.13 16.37
N ASN A 149 -5.97 -0.82 17.06
CA ASN A 149 -5.32 -0.55 18.35
C ASN A 149 -4.14 0.44 18.21
N GLU A 150 -3.27 0.26 17.20
CA GLU A 150 -2.15 1.18 16.96
C GLU A 150 -2.63 2.53 16.40
N ILE A 151 -3.73 2.56 15.64
CA ILE A 151 -4.41 3.80 15.24
C ILE A 151 -4.90 4.54 16.48
N LYS A 152 -5.55 3.82 17.42
CA LYS A 152 -6.03 4.39 18.68
C LYS A 152 -4.90 4.97 19.53
N GLU A 153 -3.79 4.27 19.64
CA GLU A 153 -2.58 4.80 20.31
C GLU A 153 -2.07 6.08 19.62
N LYS A 154 -1.93 6.09 18.29
CA LYS A 154 -1.56 7.31 17.54
C LYS A 154 -2.52 8.47 17.73
N THR A 155 -3.83 8.23 17.87
CA THR A 155 -4.80 9.32 18.10
C THR A 155 -4.62 10.00 19.46
N THR A 156 -4.03 9.33 20.46
CA THR A 156 -3.78 9.95 21.78
C THR A 156 -2.80 11.14 21.74
N SER A 157 -1.92 11.20 20.72
CA SER A 157 -0.96 12.29 20.53
C SER A 157 -1.63 13.62 20.19
N GLY A 158 -2.80 13.59 19.54
CA GLY A 158 -3.57 14.78 19.20
C GLY A 158 -2.99 15.65 18.06
N GLY A 159 -3.57 16.82 17.85
CA GLY A 159 -3.13 17.76 16.82
C GLY A 159 -3.44 17.29 15.39
N ASN A 160 -2.48 17.43 14.48
CA ASN A 160 -2.67 17.11 13.05
C ASN A 160 -3.06 15.63 12.80
N ILE A 161 -2.65 14.69 13.67
CA ILE A 161 -3.04 13.28 13.53
C ILE A 161 -4.56 13.10 13.60
N CYS A 162 -5.26 13.92 14.40
CA CYS A 162 -6.72 13.88 14.52
C CYS A 162 -7.43 14.35 13.25
N THR A 163 -6.85 15.31 12.53
CA THR A 163 -7.38 15.77 11.24
C THR A 163 -7.22 14.70 10.16
N ILE A 164 -6.09 13.97 10.16
CA ILE A 164 -5.86 12.84 9.25
C ILE A 164 -6.78 11.66 9.62
N TYR A 165 -6.83 11.31 10.91
CA TYR A 165 -7.68 10.24 11.45
C TYR A 165 -9.16 10.48 11.14
N SER A 166 -9.71 11.65 11.49
CA SER A 166 -11.15 11.92 11.33
C SER A 166 -11.59 11.84 9.87
N LYS A 167 -10.78 12.35 8.92
CA LYS A 167 -10.99 12.17 7.48
C LYS A 167 -10.96 10.70 7.06
N TYR A 168 -9.97 9.94 7.54
CA TYR A 168 -9.82 8.52 7.22
C TYR A 168 -10.99 7.70 7.78
N PHE A 169 -11.36 7.91 9.05
CA PHE A 169 -12.46 7.27 9.74
C PHE A 169 -13.80 7.46 9.03
N HIS A 170 -14.15 8.70 8.67
CA HIS A 170 -15.42 8.99 7.97
C HIS A 170 -15.54 8.23 6.64
N TYR A 171 -14.46 8.17 5.87
CA TYR A 171 -14.41 7.40 4.63
C TYR A 171 -14.57 5.89 4.89
N ILE A 172 -13.80 5.35 5.85
CA ILE A 172 -13.81 3.94 6.24
C ILE A 172 -15.19 3.50 6.79
N LYS A 173 -15.86 4.35 7.59
CA LYS A 173 -17.22 4.13 8.09
C LYS A 173 -18.26 4.09 6.96
N GLY A 174 -18.07 4.89 5.91
CA GLY A 174 -18.85 4.80 4.68
C GLY A 174 -18.71 3.45 3.99
N LEU A 175 -17.46 2.98 3.79
CA LEU A 175 -17.19 1.68 3.20
C LEU A 175 -17.78 0.52 4.03
N HIS A 176 -17.72 0.61 5.35
CA HIS A 176 -18.25 -0.42 6.25
C HIS A 176 -19.76 -0.54 6.14
N LYS A 177 -20.48 0.59 6.13
CA LYS A 177 -21.92 0.63 5.89
C LYS A 177 -22.29 -0.02 4.55
N ASN A 178 -21.56 0.33 3.48
CA ASN A 178 -21.79 -0.23 2.14
C ASN A 178 -21.57 -1.75 2.13
N TYR A 179 -20.45 -2.22 2.66
CA TYR A 179 -20.14 -3.66 2.77
C TYR A 179 -21.23 -4.40 3.57
N LYS A 180 -21.68 -3.83 4.71
CA LYS A 180 -22.75 -4.43 5.50
C LYS A 180 -24.07 -4.55 4.74
N SER A 181 -24.44 -3.53 3.97
CA SER A 181 -25.67 -3.57 3.16
C SER A 181 -25.61 -4.58 2.00
N GLU A 182 -24.46 -4.77 1.38
CA GLU A 182 -24.30 -5.64 0.21
C GLU A 182 -24.02 -7.11 0.60
N CYS A 183 -23.27 -7.36 1.70
CA CYS A 183 -22.63 -8.66 1.95
C CYS A 183 -22.89 -9.32 3.31
N CYS A 184 -23.52 -8.63 4.28
CA CYS A 184 -23.71 -9.22 5.62
C CYS A 184 -25.07 -9.89 5.84
N ASN A 185 -26.10 -9.49 5.09
CA ASN A 185 -27.46 -10.01 5.23
C ASN A 185 -28.01 -10.64 3.93
N VAL A 186 -27.28 -10.53 2.82
CA VAL A 186 -27.72 -10.94 1.48
C VAL A 186 -26.55 -11.62 0.77
N SER A 187 -26.84 -12.67 0.00
CA SER A 187 -25.88 -13.26 -0.94
C SER A 187 -25.88 -12.44 -2.22
N SER A 188 -24.94 -11.49 -2.35
CA SER A 188 -24.70 -10.73 -3.58
C SER A 188 -23.56 -11.34 -4.41
N ASP A 189 -23.58 -11.13 -5.73
CA ASP A 189 -22.50 -11.54 -6.63
C ASP A 189 -21.22 -10.69 -6.46
N LYS A 190 -21.34 -9.54 -5.80
CA LYS A 190 -20.24 -8.64 -5.45
C LYS A 190 -19.50 -8.98 -4.14
N CYS A 191 -19.89 -10.03 -3.42
CA CYS A 191 -19.26 -10.39 -2.13
C CYS A 191 -18.14 -11.44 -2.30
N PRO A 192 -17.18 -11.56 -1.37
CA PRO A 192 -16.18 -12.63 -1.43
C PRO A 192 -16.83 -14.02 -1.37
N LEU A 193 -16.15 -15.02 -1.92
CA LEU A 193 -16.60 -16.42 -2.01
C LEU A 193 -15.67 -17.40 -1.29
N ASN A 194 -14.36 -17.23 -1.45
CA ASN A 194 -13.32 -18.13 -0.96
C ASN A 194 -12.52 -17.54 0.21
N ILE A 195 -12.54 -16.21 0.42
CA ILE A 195 -11.96 -15.59 1.62
C ILE A 195 -13.03 -15.22 2.65
N ASP A 196 -12.77 -15.56 3.90
CA ASP A 196 -13.61 -15.14 5.02
C ASP A 196 -13.38 -13.65 5.34
N LEU A 197 -14.33 -12.80 4.98
CA LEU A 197 -14.43 -11.40 5.45
C LEU A 197 -15.66 -11.18 6.33
N SER A 198 -16.24 -12.24 6.91
CA SER A 198 -17.45 -12.17 7.74
C SER A 198 -17.28 -11.28 8.97
N TYR A 199 -16.06 -11.17 9.51
CA TYR A 199 -15.75 -10.31 10.65
C TYR A 199 -16.01 -8.81 10.38
N PHE A 200 -16.06 -8.36 9.11
CA PHE A 200 -16.51 -7.00 8.79
C PHE A 200 -17.95 -6.77 9.29
N CYS A 201 -18.81 -7.78 9.23
CA CYS A 201 -20.20 -7.73 9.68
C CYS A 201 -20.35 -7.57 11.19
N THR A 202 -19.36 -8.06 11.96
CA THR A 202 -19.38 -8.10 13.44
C THR A 202 -18.43 -7.09 14.08
N SER A 203 -17.79 -6.22 13.30
CA SER A 203 -16.80 -5.24 13.79
C SER A 203 -17.39 -3.89 14.22
N ASP A 204 -18.71 -3.78 14.40
CA ASP A 204 -19.42 -2.49 14.63
C ASP A 204 -18.81 -1.62 15.73
N ALA A 205 -18.36 -2.23 16.84
CA ALA A 205 -17.72 -1.55 17.96
C ALA A 205 -16.38 -0.85 17.63
N LEU A 206 -15.85 -1.02 16.41
CA LEU A 206 -14.67 -0.32 15.90
C LEU A 206 -15.03 0.90 15.03
N PHE A 207 -16.32 1.12 14.77
CA PHE A 207 -16.84 2.17 13.89
C PHE A 207 -17.57 3.29 14.65
N ASP A 208 -17.26 3.45 15.93
CA ASP A 208 -17.47 4.69 16.68
C ASP A 208 -16.20 5.55 16.61
N GLU A 209 -16.34 6.87 16.42
CA GLU A 209 -15.17 7.75 16.23
C GLU A 209 -14.43 7.93 17.54
N LEU A 210 -13.12 7.73 17.53
CA LEU A 210 -12.28 7.93 18.69
C LEU A 210 -12.21 9.42 19.05
N GLU A 211 -12.34 9.73 20.34
CA GLU A 211 -12.04 11.06 20.85
C GLU A 211 -10.59 11.43 20.55
N CYS A 212 -10.40 12.53 19.82
CA CYS A 212 -9.09 12.97 19.34
C CYS A 212 -9.01 14.50 19.36
N ASP A 213 -8.25 15.04 20.30
CA ASP A 213 -8.09 16.48 20.49
C ASP A 213 -7.19 17.09 19.40
N LYS A 214 -7.81 17.86 18.50
CA LYS A 214 -7.16 18.60 17.40
C LYS A 214 -6.31 19.79 17.88
N THR A 215 -6.49 20.25 19.12
CA THR A 215 -5.79 21.41 19.70
C THR A 215 -4.52 21.04 20.44
N LYS A 216 -4.43 19.80 20.92
CA LYS A 216 -3.25 19.23 21.59
C LYS A 216 -1.98 19.42 20.75
N GLY A 217 -0.94 20.00 21.36
CA GLY A 217 0.33 20.25 20.68
C GLY A 217 0.38 21.52 19.82
N ILE A 218 -0.73 22.26 19.67
CA ILE A 218 -0.67 23.66 19.23
C ILE A 218 -0.21 24.48 20.43
N SER A 219 1.11 24.69 20.55
CA SER A 219 1.64 25.65 21.52
C SER A 219 1.04 27.02 21.23
N ALA A 220 0.38 27.60 22.24
CA ALA A 220 -0.19 28.92 22.14
C ALA A 220 0.92 29.95 21.98
N VAL A 221 1.26 30.28 20.72
CA VAL A 221 1.97 31.50 20.38
C VAL A 221 1.01 32.64 20.71
N SER A 222 1.04 33.05 21.97
CA SER A 222 0.42 34.29 22.43
C SER A 222 0.98 35.40 21.56
N GLN A 223 0.14 35.93 20.68
CA GLN A 223 0.37 37.23 20.09
C GLN A 223 0.38 38.22 21.25
N ARG A 224 1.58 38.58 21.72
CA ARG A 224 1.74 39.83 22.45
C ARG A 224 1.52 40.92 21.44
N ASP A 225 0.50 41.74 21.66
CA ASP A 225 0.28 42.97 20.90
C ASP A 225 1.49 43.90 21.08
N GLU A 226 2.46 43.81 20.16
CA GLU A 226 3.54 44.79 20.09
C GLU A 226 3.01 46.09 19.48
N LYS A 227 2.54 46.95 20.39
CA LYS A 227 2.06 48.30 20.13
C LYS A 227 3.09 49.08 19.28
N PRO A 228 2.71 49.69 18.14
CA PRO A 228 3.67 50.36 17.26
C PRO A 228 4.36 51.53 17.97
N ARG A 229 5.70 51.59 17.89
CA ARG A 229 6.46 52.80 18.23
C ARG A 229 6.68 53.65 16.97
N PRO A 230 6.72 55.00 17.09
CA PRO A 230 6.79 55.87 15.91
C PRO A 230 8.17 55.83 15.25
N MET A 231 8.16 55.99 13.93
CA MET A 231 9.32 56.08 13.05
C MET A 231 10.02 57.45 13.19
N VAL A 232 11.35 57.44 13.37
CA VAL A 232 12.23 58.63 13.25
C VAL A 232 13.36 58.26 12.28
N GLY A 233 13.72 59.19 11.39
CA GLY A 233 14.43 58.89 10.14
C GLY A 233 15.95 58.69 10.19
N LEU A 234 16.43 58.04 9.12
CA LEU A 234 17.80 57.96 8.59
C LEU A 234 18.28 59.35 8.05
N PRO A 235 19.51 59.54 7.53
CA PRO A 235 20.70 58.66 7.44
C PRO A 235 21.98 59.36 8.00
N GLU A 236 23.26 59.02 7.72
CA GLU A 236 23.97 58.01 6.89
C GLU A 236 25.37 57.72 7.51
N GLY A 237 26.23 56.88 6.89
CA GLY A 237 27.69 56.88 7.18
C GLY A 237 28.47 55.56 7.10
N GLU A 238 28.77 55.12 5.87
CA GLU A 238 30.03 54.52 5.38
C GLU A 238 30.76 53.33 6.09
N ARG A 239 30.60 52.13 5.48
CA ARG A 239 31.66 51.31 4.82
C ARG A 239 33.05 51.13 5.51
N SER A 240 33.38 49.90 5.96
CA SER A 240 34.43 49.01 5.38
C SER A 240 34.87 47.81 6.26
N THR A 241 35.16 46.69 5.58
CA THR A 241 35.91 45.45 5.95
C THR A 241 37.03 45.57 7.00
N SER A 242 37.35 44.58 7.86
CA SER A 242 37.96 43.28 7.48
C SER A 242 38.16 42.23 8.61
N VAL A 243 37.94 40.95 8.29
CA VAL A 243 38.66 39.70 8.68
C VAL A 243 39.51 39.64 9.97
N SER A 244 39.19 38.70 10.87
CA SER A 244 40.08 37.57 11.26
C SER A 244 39.38 36.52 12.13
N ALA A 245 39.81 35.26 12.02
CA ALA A 245 39.22 34.10 12.69
C ALA A 245 39.91 33.76 14.02
N ILE A 246 39.22 33.01 14.87
CA ILE A 246 39.77 31.93 15.73
C ILE A 246 38.63 30.92 15.99
N SER A 247 38.95 29.65 15.85
CA SER A 247 38.27 28.52 16.53
C SER A 247 39.38 27.72 17.22
N PRO A 248 39.11 27.14 18.40
CA PRO A 248 39.26 25.68 18.47
C PRO A 248 38.09 24.99 19.18
N GLU A 249 37.94 23.71 18.82
CA GLU A 249 36.91 22.79 19.32
C GLU A 249 37.15 22.39 20.79
N HIS A 250 36.10 21.90 21.45
CA HIS A 250 36.21 20.63 22.15
C HIS A 250 34.85 19.90 22.18
N HIS A 251 34.82 18.72 21.55
CA HIS A 251 34.21 17.43 21.97
C HIS A 251 33.07 17.43 23.03
N LEU A 252 32.07 16.55 23.01
CA LEU A 252 31.63 15.48 22.09
C LEU A 252 30.24 15.06 22.63
N ASP A 253 29.29 14.68 21.78
CA ASP A 253 28.70 13.34 21.88
C ASP A 253 27.79 13.01 20.70
N ALA A 254 27.83 11.74 20.30
CA ALA A 254 27.17 11.25 19.10
C ALA A 254 25.74 10.78 19.40
N ASN A 255 24.85 10.99 18.43
CA ASN A 255 23.91 9.98 17.93
C ASN A 255 23.21 10.53 16.67
N ALA A 256 23.99 10.71 15.61
CA ALA A 256 23.45 10.91 14.27
C ALA A 256 23.16 9.54 13.65
N ASP A 257 22.01 8.95 13.99
CA ASP A 257 21.50 7.79 13.24
C ASP A 257 20.60 8.27 12.09
N GLY A 258 20.78 7.67 10.92
CA GLY A 258 20.33 8.25 9.66
C GLY A 258 18.82 8.20 9.49
N ILE A 259 18.17 9.37 9.47
CA ILE A 259 16.80 9.51 8.95
C ILE A 259 16.83 9.24 7.45
N THR A 260 16.75 7.95 7.11
CA THR A 260 16.48 7.46 5.76
C THR A 260 15.04 7.80 5.42
N ASN A 261 14.87 8.94 4.74
CA ASN A 261 13.56 9.43 4.34
C ASN A 261 12.85 8.37 3.49
N ASN A 262 11.64 7.98 3.92
CA ASN A 262 10.79 6.97 3.27
C ASN A 262 10.31 7.34 1.85
N THR A 263 10.84 8.41 1.26
CA THR A 263 10.80 8.67 -0.19
C THR A 263 11.29 7.43 -0.97
N ASP A 264 12.31 6.73 -0.46
CA ASP A 264 12.93 5.58 -1.14
C ASP A 264 12.00 4.38 -1.37
N TYR A 265 10.92 4.24 -0.58
CA TYR A 265 9.87 3.25 -0.81
C TYR A 265 9.05 3.55 -2.08
N TYR A 266 8.88 4.83 -2.41
CA TYR A 266 8.16 5.28 -3.60
C TYR A 266 9.11 5.51 -4.80
N SER A 267 10.38 5.86 -4.56
CA SER A 267 11.41 5.99 -5.61
C SER A 267 11.72 4.66 -6.31
N LYS A 268 11.74 3.54 -5.58
CA LYS A 268 12.14 2.23 -6.11
C LYS A 268 11.16 1.62 -7.12
N LEU A 269 9.91 2.06 -7.10
CA LEU A 269 8.89 1.72 -8.11
C LEU A 269 8.91 2.70 -9.31
N GLY A 270 9.73 3.76 -9.23
CA GLY A 270 9.84 4.84 -10.22
C GLY A 270 10.98 4.70 -11.23
N ILE A 271 11.65 3.54 -11.32
CA ILE A 271 12.55 3.27 -12.46
C ILE A 271 11.67 2.90 -13.66
N SER A 272 11.25 3.92 -14.40
CA SER A 272 10.64 3.77 -15.70
C SER A 272 11.63 3.10 -16.67
N PHE A 273 11.29 1.90 -17.15
CA PHE A 273 11.92 1.36 -18.35
C PHE A 273 11.42 2.15 -19.56
N SER A 274 12.04 3.30 -19.82
CA SER A 274 11.70 4.21 -20.90
C SER A 274 12.93 4.64 -21.71
N PHE A 275 13.40 3.74 -22.57
CA PHE A 275 13.96 4.10 -23.87
C PHE A 275 13.39 3.09 -24.89
N LEU A 276 12.30 3.45 -25.57
CA LEU A 276 12.28 4.16 -26.86
C LEU A 276 13.03 3.42 -27.97
N GLY A 277 12.23 2.81 -28.85
CA GLY A 277 12.33 2.95 -30.30
C GLY A 277 13.70 2.87 -30.95
N ILE A 278 14.09 1.66 -31.34
CA ILE A 278 14.75 1.49 -32.64
C ILE A 278 13.69 1.01 -33.64
N LEU A 279 13.35 1.94 -34.53
CA LEU A 279 12.48 1.73 -35.68
C LEU A 279 13.06 0.66 -36.61
N SER A 280 12.20 -0.26 -37.03
CA SER A 280 12.12 -0.85 -38.39
C SER A 280 13.36 -0.70 -39.30
N ALA A 281 14.24 -1.71 -39.31
CA ALA A 281 15.31 -1.84 -40.31
C ALA A 281 15.73 -3.30 -40.61
N PHE A 282 14.80 -4.27 -40.62
CA PHE A 282 15.08 -5.67 -41.03
C PHE A 282 14.07 -6.26 -42.04
N PHE A 283 13.42 -5.39 -42.82
CA PHE A 283 12.82 -5.77 -44.10
C PHE A 283 13.57 -5.08 -45.23
N TYR A 284 14.78 -5.55 -45.54
CA TYR A 284 15.41 -5.60 -46.86
C TYR A 284 16.82 -6.24 -46.72
N MET A 285 17.26 -7.00 -47.72
CA MET A 285 18.48 -7.82 -47.74
C MET A 285 18.40 -9.02 -46.77
N TYR A 286 18.24 -10.28 -47.19
CA TYR A 286 18.85 -10.92 -48.36
C TYR A 286 17.86 -11.63 -49.30
N LYS A 287 18.36 -11.92 -50.50
CA LYS A 287 17.76 -12.70 -51.59
C LYS A 287 18.13 -14.18 -51.45
#